data_AF-A0A9Q0KY54-F1
#
_entry.id   AF-A0A9Q0KY54-F1
#
_cell.length_a   1.000
_cell.length_b   1.000
_cell.length_c   1.000
_cell.angle_alpha   90.00
_cell.angle_beta   90.00
_cell.angle_gamma   90.00
#
_symmetry.space_group_name_H-M   'P 1'
#
loop_
_entity.id
_entity.type
_entity.pdbx_description
1 polymer ?
#
loop_
_entity_poly.entity_id
_entity_poly.type
_entity_poly.pdbx_seq_one_letter_code
_entity_poly.pdbx_strand_id
1 'polypeptide(L)'
;MARWQRQAAGKDAFQVFAGKVRDHKDLECRWAVLQETRVEYFRGEHFASFLRNHPELMEVLESDRNLEVEDIANVLLMKNLLVRCVHVVKIVQPGKRKLSSWPAHLEIFPDQVFSDNDAFFAWTFVKQ
;
A
#
# COMPACT_ATOMS: atom_id res chain seq x y z
N MET A 1 -1.46 22.71 22.15
CA MET A 1 -1.26 21.44 22.88
C MET A 1 -1.42 20.29 21.90
N ALA A 2 -0.35 19.87 21.21
CA ALA A 2 -0.37 18.66 20.36
C ALA A 2 0.57 17.64 21.02
N ARG A 3 -0.04 16.62 21.63
CA ARG A 3 0.66 15.54 22.32
C ARG A 3 1.18 14.58 21.26
N TRP A 4 2.44 14.73 20.88
CA TRP A 4 3.17 13.70 20.14
C TRP A 4 3.34 12.49 21.07
N GLN A 5 2.43 11.52 20.98
CA GLN A 5 2.67 10.21 21.56
C GLN A 5 3.80 9.56 20.75
N ARG A 6 5.02 9.66 21.28
CA ARG A 6 6.10 8.71 20.98
C ARG A 6 5.56 7.32 21.34
N GLN A 7 5.03 6.58 20.36
CA GLN A 7 4.81 5.16 20.53
C GLN A 7 6.17 4.46 20.50
N ALA A 8 6.31 3.56 21.47
CA ALA A 8 7.54 3.00 21.99
C ALA A 8 8.42 2.32 20.93
N ALA A 9 9.72 2.34 21.20
CA ALA A 9 10.79 1.65 20.46
C ALA A 9 10.75 0.11 20.60
N GLY A 10 9.60 -0.50 20.32
CA GLY A 10 9.46 -1.91 19.95
C GLY A 10 9.10 -1.98 18.46
N LYS A 11 9.50 -3.03 17.73
CA LYS A 11 9.04 -3.22 16.35
C LYS A 11 7.51 -3.23 16.36
N ASP A 12 6.91 -2.23 15.73
CA ASP A 12 5.46 -2.12 15.58
C ASP A 12 4.94 -3.36 14.84
N ALA A 13 3.91 -4.02 15.38
CA ALA A 13 3.31 -5.22 14.77
C ALA A 13 2.90 -4.94 13.31
N PHE A 14 2.40 -3.73 13.03
CA PHE A 14 2.06 -3.29 11.68
C PHE A 14 3.28 -3.11 10.78
N GLN A 15 4.44 -2.74 11.32
CA GLN A 15 5.68 -2.65 10.55
C GLN A 15 6.22 -4.04 10.20
N VAL A 16 6.14 -5.00 11.12
CA VAL A 16 6.50 -6.40 10.86
C VAL A 16 5.53 -7.03 9.85
N PHE A 17 4.23 -6.78 10.02
CA PHE A 17 3.19 -7.19 9.09
C PHE A 17 3.44 -6.62 7.69
N ALA A 18 3.66 -5.31 7.57
CA ALA A 18 3.92 -4.65 6.29
C ALA A 18 5.15 -5.23 5.59
N GLY A 19 6.22 -5.53 6.32
CA GLY A 19 7.39 -6.22 5.77
C GLY A 19 7.04 -7.60 5.21
N LYS A 20 6.34 -8.43 5.99
CA LYS A 20 5.91 -9.77 5.55
C LYS A 20 5.00 -9.73 4.33
N VAL A 21 4.03 -8.81 4.31
CA VAL A 21 3.08 -8.65 3.21
C VAL A 21 3.79 -8.19 1.93
N ARG A 22 4.69 -7.20 2.04
CA ARG A 22 5.48 -6.71 0.90
C ARG A 22 6.39 -7.78 0.29
N ASP A 23 6.97 -8.64 1.12
CA ASP A 23 7.85 -9.73 0.65
C ASP A 23 7.10 -10.98 0.21
N HIS A 24 5.77 -10.99 0.35
CA HIS A 24 4.97 -12.14 -0.02
C HIS A 24 4.81 -12.24 -1.55
N LYS A 25 5.17 -13.41 -2.09
CA LYS A 25 5.16 -13.69 -3.55
C LYS A 25 3.79 -13.54 -4.21
N ASP A 26 2.72 -13.77 -3.46
CA ASP A 26 1.34 -13.78 -3.98
C ASP A 26 0.71 -12.38 -4.04
N LEU A 27 1.34 -11.37 -3.40
CA LEU A 27 0.94 -9.97 -3.57
C LEU A 27 1.62 -9.39 -4.82
N GLU A 28 0.85 -9.10 -5.86
CA GLU A 28 1.39 -8.49 -7.08
C GLU A 28 1.82 -7.03 -6.82
N CYS A 29 3.12 -6.85 -6.64
CA CYS A 29 3.76 -5.53 -6.60
C CYS A 29 4.48 -5.22 -7.93
N ARG A 30 4.46 -3.94 -8.33
CA ARG A 30 5.17 -3.41 -9.50
C ARG A 30 6.00 -2.19 -9.10
N TRP A 31 6.99 -1.85 -9.92
CA TRP A 31 7.78 -0.64 -9.73
C TRP A 31 7.16 0.54 -10.47
N ALA A 32 7.12 1.69 -9.82
CA ALA A 32 6.76 2.96 -10.44
C ALA A 32 7.64 4.09 -9.90
N VAL A 33 7.53 5.26 -10.54
CA VAL A 33 8.09 6.52 -10.06
C VAL A 33 6.97 7.30 -9.40
N LEU A 34 7.06 7.51 -8.09
CA LEU A 34 6.21 8.43 -7.34
C LEU A 34 7.00 9.70 -7.12
N GLN A 35 6.58 10.79 -7.76
CA GLN A 35 7.33 12.05 -7.84
C GLN A 35 8.73 11.82 -8.47
N GLU A 36 9.77 11.70 -7.66
CA GLU A 36 11.16 11.47 -8.08
C GLU A 36 11.76 10.18 -7.50
N THR A 37 10.95 9.40 -6.78
CA THR A 37 11.40 8.22 -6.05
C THR A 37 10.86 6.95 -6.69
N ARG A 38 11.73 5.92 -6.86
CA ARG A 38 11.29 4.59 -7.25
C ARG A 38 10.64 3.89 -6.07
N VAL A 39 9.39 3.48 -6.25
CA VAL A 39 8.59 2.80 -5.24
C VAL A 39 8.02 1.50 -5.78
N GLU A 40 7.81 0.55 -4.89
CA GLU A 40 6.97 -0.62 -5.15
C GLU A 40 5.53 -0.26 -4.80
N TYR A 41 4.60 -0.61 -5.68
CA TYR A 41 3.17 -0.34 -5.47
C TYR A 41 2.32 -1.53 -5.93
N PHE A 42 1.09 -1.56 -5.44
CA PHE A 42 0.10 -2.59 -5.72
C PHE A 42 -1.29 -1.95 -5.85
N ARG A 43 -2.30 -2.77 -6.19
CA ARG A 43 -3.70 -2.36 -6.27
C ARG A 43 -4.47 -2.73 -5.02
N GLY A 44 -5.40 -1.88 -4.61
CA GLY A 44 -6.30 -2.13 -3.48
C GLY A 44 -7.06 -3.46 -3.62
N GLU A 45 -7.64 -3.73 -4.80
CA GLU A 45 -8.34 -4.99 -5.11
C GLU A 45 -7.48 -6.24 -4.85
N HIS A 46 -6.22 -6.21 -5.27
CA HIS A 46 -5.29 -7.32 -5.13
C HIS A 46 -4.88 -7.49 -3.68
N PHE A 47 -4.64 -6.39 -2.96
CA PHE A 47 -4.32 -6.42 -1.54
C PHE A 47 -5.46 -6.99 -0.70
N ALA A 48 -6.69 -6.57 -0.97
CA ALA A 48 -7.85 -7.08 -0.25
C ALA A 48 -8.08 -8.57 -0.50
N SER A 49 -7.97 -9.01 -1.75
CA SER A 49 -8.09 -10.42 -2.12
C SER A 49 -6.96 -11.26 -1.53
N PHE A 50 -5.73 -10.72 -1.56
CA PHE A 50 -4.56 -11.34 -0.98
C PHE A 50 -4.73 -11.58 0.53
N LEU A 51 -5.12 -10.57 1.29
CA LEU A 51 -5.29 -10.71 2.74
C LEU A 51 -6.40 -11.69 3.13
N ARG A 52 -7.48 -11.78 2.33
CA ARG A 52 -8.52 -12.80 2.53
C ARG A 52 -8.03 -14.22 2.27
N ASN A 53 -7.08 -14.39 1.35
CA ASN A 53 -6.51 -15.70 1.00
C ASN A 53 -5.37 -16.13 1.95
N HIS A 54 -4.80 -15.18 2.71
CA HIS A 54 -3.65 -15.40 3.59
C HIS A 54 -3.95 -14.98 5.05
N PRO A 55 -4.91 -15.63 5.73
CA PRO A 55 -5.26 -15.30 7.11
C PRO A 55 -4.09 -15.50 8.09
N GLU A 56 -3.11 -16.33 7.75
CA GLU A 56 -1.89 -16.53 8.55
C GLU A 56 -1.06 -15.25 8.75
N LEU A 57 -1.21 -14.27 7.85
CA LEU A 57 -0.54 -12.98 7.98
C LEU A 57 -1.19 -12.12 9.07
N MET A 58 -2.48 -12.33 9.36
CA MET A 58 -3.20 -11.58 10.39
C MET A 58 -2.74 -11.96 11.80
N GLU A 59 -2.26 -13.19 12.00
CA GLU A 59 -1.71 -13.62 13.30
C GLU A 59 -0.51 -12.76 13.74
N VAL A 60 0.17 -12.09 12.81
CA VAL A 60 1.26 -11.15 13.10
C VAL A 60 0.78 -9.89 13.82
N LEU A 61 -0.49 -9.53 13.64
CA LEU A 61 -1.11 -8.37 14.28
C LEU A 61 -1.54 -8.68 15.72
N GLU A 62 -1.40 -9.92 16.19
CA GLU A 62 -1.68 -10.37 17.56
C GLU A 62 -3.06 -9.93 18.07
N SER A 63 -3.13 -8.81 18.80
CA SER A 63 -4.37 -8.25 19.34
C SER A 63 -5.29 -7.68 18.26
N ASP A 64 -4.72 -7.24 17.14
CA ASP A 64 -5.40 -6.60 16.02
C ASP A 64 -5.71 -7.59 14.88
N ARG A 65 -5.56 -8.91 15.11
CA ARG A 65 -5.76 -9.95 14.09
C ARG A 65 -7.18 -10.08 13.55
N ASN A 66 -8.16 -9.57 14.29
CA ASN A 66 -9.59 -9.63 13.92
C ASN A 66 -10.05 -8.35 13.20
N LEU A 67 -9.14 -7.43 12.88
CA LEU A 67 -9.49 -6.24 12.12
C LEU A 67 -9.86 -6.62 10.68
N GLU A 68 -10.81 -5.87 10.13
CA GLU A 68 -11.15 -5.99 8.72
C GLU A 68 -9.98 -5.47 7.85
N VAL A 69 -9.91 -5.97 6.62
CA VAL A 69 -8.88 -5.59 5.64
C VAL A 69 -8.79 -4.07 5.47
N GLU A 70 -9.93 -3.39 5.44
CA GLU A 70 -10.01 -1.95 5.30
C GLU A 70 -9.41 -1.22 6.51
N ASP A 71 -9.72 -1.67 7.73
CA ASP A 71 -9.17 -1.10 8.95
C ASP A 71 -7.65 -1.28 9.01
N ILE A 72 -7.15 -2.47 8.66
CA ILE A 72 -5.71 -2.76 8.59
C ILE A 72 -5.03 -1.81 7.60
N ALA A 73 -5.58 -1.68 6.39
CA ALA A 73 -5.02 -0.80 5.37
C ALA A 73 -5.04 0.67 5.79
N ASN A 74 -6.11 1.12 6.44
CA ASN A 74 -6.22 2.47 7.00
C ASN A 74 -5.20 2.71 8.12
N VAL A 75 -4.93 1.72 8.97
CA VAL A 75 -3.85 1.81 9.98
C VAL A 75 -2.47 1.91 9.30
N LEU A 76 -2.22 1.16 8.22
CA LEU A 76 -0.99 1.26 7.45
C LEU A 76 -0.81 2.64 6.80
N LEU A 77 -1.88 3.25 6.29
CA LEU A 77 -1.89 4.62 5.77
C LEU A 77 -1.61 5.63 6.88
N MET A 78 -2.28 5.52 8.03
CA MET A 78 -2.07 6.39 9.19
C MET A 78 -0.63 6.32 9.73
N LYS A 79 -0.02 5.13 9.69
CA LYS A 79 1.39 4.91 10.10
C LYS A 79 2.39 5.29 9.01
N ASN A 80 1.91 5.80 7.87
CA ASN A 80 2.73 6.17 6.73
C ASN A 80 3.63 5.01 6.25
N LEU A 81 3.12 3.77 6.33
CA LEU A 81 3.72 2.55 5.76
C LEU A 81 3.24 2.32 4.32
N LEU A 82 2.07 2.87 4.01
CA LEU A 82 1.50 2.98 2.68
C LEU A 82 1.22 4.45 2.36
N VAL A 83 1.17 4.75 1.06
CA VAL A 83 0.59 5.99 0.54
C VAL A 83 -0.34 5.67 -0.62
N ARG A 84 -1.56 6.20 -0.57
CA ARG A 84 -2.51 6.10 -1.69
C ARG A 84 -2.04 6.98 -2.83
N CYS A 85 -2.06 6.40 -4.02
CA CYS A 85 -1.59 7.00 -5.24
C CYS A 85 -2.67 6.98 -6.32
N VAL A 86 -2.52 7.89 -7.27
CA VAL A 86 -3.22 7.87 -8.55
C VAL A 86 -2.22 7.73 -9.69
N HIS A 87 -2.72 7.21 -10.80
CA HIS A 87 -1.94 7.06 -12.01
C HIS A 87 -1.82 8.41 -12.73
N VAL A 88 -0.64 8.71 -13.25
CA VAL A 88 -0.46 9.83 -14.18
C VAL A 88 -0.75 9.32 -15.59
N VAL A 89 -1.92 9.63 -16.15
CA VAL A 89 -2.21 9.32 -17.55
C VAL A 89 -1.35 10.23 -18.43
N LYS A 90 -0.32 9.67 -19.08
CA LYS A 90 0.25 10.34 -20.25
C LYS A 90 -0.82 10.31 -21.34
N ILE A 91 -1.22 11.49 -21.83
CA ILE A 91 -2.18 11.64 -22.93
C ILE A 91 -1.71 10.74 -24.07
N VAL A 92 -2.55 9.76 -24.42
CA VAL A 92 -2.22 8.81 -25.49
C VAL A 92 -2.27 9.59 -26.79
N GLN A 93 -1.16 9.61 -27.54
CA GLN A 93 -1.15 10.27 -28.84
C GLN A 93 -2.21 9.62 -29.77
N PRO A 94 -2.91 10.42 -30.59
CA PRO A 94 -3.90 9.89 -31.52
C PRO A 94 -3.31 8.76 -32.38
N GLY A 95 -3.95 7.58 -32.37
CA GLY A 95 -3.53 6.41 -33.17
C GLY A 95 -2.70 5.35 -32.44
N LYS A 96 -2.38 5.51 -31.15
CA LYS A 96 -1.74 4.46 -30.34
C LYS A 96 -2.76 3.77 -29.43
N ARG A 97 -2.78 2.43 -29.44
CA ARG A 97 -3.57 1.63 -28.49
C ARG A 97 -2.94 1.71 -27.09
N LYS A 98 -3.78 1.93 -26.08
CA LYS A 98 -3.40 2.01 -24.65
C LYS A 98 -2.85 0.65 -24.20
N LEU A 99 -1.53 0.56 -24.01
CA LEU A 99 -0.81 -0.64 -23.60
C LEU A 99 -0.05 -0.35 -22.29
N SER A 100 -0.79 -0.31 -21.19
CA SER A 100 -0.44 -0.95 -19.92
C SER A 100 -1.51 -0.60 -18.88
N SER A 101 -1.99 -1.61 -18.16
CA SER A 101 -2.90 -1.45 -17.02
C SER A 101 -2.19 -1.00 -15.73
N TRP A 102 -0.85 -0.99 -15.75
CA TRP A 102 0.02 -0.58 -14.65
C TRP A 102 0.75 0.73 -15.03
N PRO A 103 0.51 1.84 -14.32
CA PRO A 103 1.19 3.11 -14.57
C PRO A 103 2.68 3.06 -14.17
N ALA A 104 3.53 3.71 -14.98
CA ALA A 104 4.94 3.88 -14.65
C ALA A 104 5.19 5.10 -13.73
N HIS A 105 4.25 6.06 -13.71
CA HIS A 105 4.32 7.27 -12.90
C HIS A 105 3.07 7.39 -12.03
N LEU A 106 3.28 7.76 -10.78
CA LEU A 106 2.25 7.92 -9.77
C LEU A 106 2.31 9.33 -9.17
N GLU A 107 1.16 9.81 -8.73
CA GLU A 107 1.00 11.00 -7.90
C GLU A 107 0.31 10.63 -6.59
N ILE A 108 0.59 11.36 -5.51
CA ILE A 108 -0.06 11.15 -4.21
C ILE A 108 -1.53 11.58 -4.34
N PHE A 109 -2.44 10.70 -3.95
CA PHE A 109 -3.85 11.05 -3.88
C PHE A 109 -4.10 11.92 -2.63
N PRO A 110 -4.89 13.01 -2.71
CA PRO A 110 -5.11 13.88 -1.54
C PRO A 110 -5.72 13.16 -0.34
N ASP A 111 -6.68 12.26 -0.58
CA ASP A 111 -7.39 11.56 0.49
C ASP A 111 -6.73 10.22 0.80
N GLN A 112 -6.04 10.14 1.93
CA GLN A 112 -5.34 8.94 2.37
C GLN A 112 -6.27 7.97 3.12
N VAL A 113 -7.24 7.44 2.39
CA VAL A 113 -8.21 6.42 2.85
C VAL A 113 -8.13 5.21 1.94
N PHE A 114 -8.21 4.01 2.49
CA PHE A 114 -8.21 2.78 1.71
C PHE A 114 -9.43 2.68 0.79
N SER A 115 -9.25 2.00 -0.34
CA SER A 115 -10.30 1.66 -1.30
C SER A 115 -9.81 0.45 -2.06
N ASP A 116 -10.61 -0.59 -2.15
CA ASP A 116 -10.33 -1.74 -3.02
C ASP A 116 -10.68 -1.44 -4.49
N ASN A 117 -11.55 -0.47 -4.74
CA ASN A 117 -11.95 -0.03 -6.09
C ASN A 117 -10.92 0.91 -6.73
N ASP A 118 -10.25 0.43 -7.78
CA ASP A 118 -9.33 1.17 -8.68
C ASP A 118 -8.36 2.15 -7.98
N ALA A 119 -7.85 1.76 -6.81
CA ALA A 119 -6.87 2.54 -6.07
C ALA A 119 -5.51 1.85 -6.07
N PHE A 120 -4.46 2.67 -6.11
CA PHE A 120 -3.07 2.23 -6.02
C PHE A 120 -2.48 2.62 -4.69
N PHE A 121 -1.60 1.78 -4.16
CA PHE A 121 -0.90 2.03 -2.90
C PHE A 121 0.57 1.71 -3.07
N ALA A 122 1.43 2.64 -2.66
CA ALA A 122 2.87 2.47 -2.70
C ALA A 122 3.44 2.25 -1.30
N TRP A 123 4.43 1.38 -1.20
CA TRP A 123 5.22 1.18 0.01
C TRP A 123 6.16 2.37 0.22
N THR A 124 6.21 2.90 1.44
CA THR A 124 6.98 4.11 1.79
C THR A 124 8.22 3.83 2.64
N PHE A 125 8.36 2.60 3.15
CA PHE A 125 9.51 2.21 3.97
C PHE A 125 10.57 1.47 3.16
N VAL A 126 11.80 1.46 3.66
CA VAL A 126 12.91 0.71 3.05
C VAL A 126 12.96 -0.70 3.66
N LYS A 127 13.27 -1.71 2.83
CA LYS A 127 13.56 -3.06 3.35
C LYS A 127 14.79 -2.96 4.26
N GLN A 128 14.64 -3.34 5.52
CA GLN A 128 15.77 -3.40 6.47
C GLN A 128 16.69 -4.57 6.14
#